data_AF-A0A1I8CLE8-F1
#
_entry.id   AF-A0A1I8CLE8-F1
#
_cell.length_a   1.000
_cell.length_b   1.000
_cell.length_c   1.000
_cell.angle_alpha   90.00
_cell.angle_beta   90.00
_cell.angle_gamma   90.00
#
_symmetry.space_group_name_H-M   'P 1'
#
loop_
_entity.id
_entity.type
_entity.pdbx_description
1 polymer ?
#
loop_
_entity_poly.entity_id
_entity_poly.type
_entity_poly.pdbx_seq_one_letter_code
_entity_poly.pdbx_strand_id
1 'polypeptide(L)'
;MQVINGWGPGGSRVNAIKNAVFLRHKETGLHVKVHESRLLPDNIDIAFERLKHVLDRHLNGDACYDEQLKELERIREDRNKSKRLKSRLLKANLGSEIPIIEKN
;
A
#
# COMPACT_ATOMS: atom_id res chain seq x y z
N MET A 1 7.50 21.39 -12.45
CA MET A 1 6.39 20.51 -12.89
C MET A 1 6.09 20.85 -14.34
N GLN A 2 5.82 19.84 -15.17
CA GLN A 2 5.41 20.02 -16.57
C GLN A 2 4.17 19.18 -16.86
N VAL A 3 3.22 19.73 -17.59
CA VAL A 3 2.05 18.98 -18.09
C VAL A 3 2.36 18.49 -19.49
N ILE A 4 2.20 17.18 -19.70
CA ILE A 4 2.52 16.48 -20.95
C ILE A 4 1.26 15.80 -21.50
N ASN A 5 1.35 15.32 -22.73
CA ASN A 5 0.29 14.53 -23.35
C ASN A 5 0.13 13.18 -22.63
N GLY A 6 -1.10 12.70 -22.54
CA GLY A 6 -1.42 11.38 -21.98
C GLY A 6 -0.81 10.24 -22.81
N TRP A 7 -0.66 9.07 -22.17
CA TRP A 7 -0.22 7.84 -22.82
C TRP A 7 -1.08 6.66 -22.32
N GLY A 8 -1.14 5.58 -23.08
CA GLY A 8 -1.80 4.34 -22.64
C GLY A 8 -2.90 3.85 -23.58
N PRO A 9 -3.69 2.85 -23.16
CA PRO A 9 -4.73 2.23 -23.98
C PRO A 9 -5.95 3.16 -24.06
N GLY A 10 -5.87 4.13 -24.95
CA GLY A 10 -6.99 4.89 -25.44
C GLY A 10 -6.59 5.45 -26.79
N GLY A 11 -7.56 5.56 -27.70
CA GLY A 11 -7.28 6.00 -29.06
C GLY A 11 -6.71 7.42 -29.13
N SER A 12 -6.81 8.02 -30.31
CA SER A 12 -6.30 9.37 -30.61
C SER A 12 -6.61 10.44 -29.55
N ARG A 13 -7.77 10.34 -28.88
CA ARG A 13 -8.17 11.27 -27.81
C ARG A 13 -7.21 11.31 -26.62
N VAL A 14 -6.63 10.18 -26.19
CA VAL A 14 -5.72 10.15 -25.04
C VAL A 14 -4.41 10.84 -25.36
N ASN A 15 -3.89 10.61 -26.57
CA ASN A 15 -2.66 11.25 -27.04
C ASN A 15 -2.83 12.75 -27.31
N ALA A 16 -4.05 13.22 -27.60
CA ALA A 16 -4.34 14.62 -27.89
C ALA A 16 -4.49 15.48 -26.62
N ILE A 17 -4.95 14.90 -25.51
CA ILE A 17 -5.23 15.63 -24.27
C ILE A 17 -3.96 15.79 -23.43
N LYS A 18 -3.74 17.01 -22.92
CA LYS A 18 -2.67 17.35 -21.97
C LYS A 18 -3.16 17.29 -20.54
N ASN A 19 -3.19 16.10 -19.96
CA ASN A 19 -3.56 15.90 -18.56
C ASN A 19 -2.56 15.05 -17.77
N ALA A 20 -1.50 14.56 -18.41
CA ALA A 20 -0.45 13.82 -17.75
C ALA A 20 0.57 14.77 -17.12
N VAL A 21 1.14 14.38 -15.99
CA VAL A 21 2.05 15.22 -15.20
C VAL A 21 3.44 14.61 -15.16
N PHE A 22 4.45 15.41 -15.45
CA PHE A 22 5.85 15.12 -15.21
C PHE A 22 6.37 15.99 -14.08
N LEU A 23 6.85 15.34 -13.02
CA LEU A 23 7.41 16.00 -11.85
C LEU A 23 8.84 15.51 -11.63
N ARG A 24 9.75 16.44 -11.36
CA ARG A 24 11.17 16.16 -11.10
C ARG A 24 11.60 16.88 -9.84
N HIS A 25 12.21 16.16 -8.91
CA HIS A 25 12.90 16.73 -7.77
C HIS A 25 14.24 17.33 -8.22
N LYS A 26 14.51 18.58 -7.85
CA LYS A 26 15.65 19.34 -8.40
C LYS A 26 16.99 18.81 -7.91
N GLU A 27 17.11 18.56 -6.61
CA GLU A 27 18.38 18.21 -5.96
C GLU A 27 18.80 16.76 -6.24
N THR A 28 17.86 15.81 -6.14
CA THR A 28 18.17 14.38 -6.35
C THR A 28 18.03 13.93 -7.80
N GLY A 29 17.44 14.75 -8.68
CA GLY A 29 17.18 14.40 -10.08
C GLY A 29 16.10 13.33 -10.30
N LEU A 30 15.51 12.77 -9.23
CA LEU A 30 14.43 11.79 -9.30
C LEU A 30 13.20 12.41 -9.97
N HIS A 31 12.49 11.59 -10.75
CA HIS A 31 11.33 12.05 -11.49
C HIS A 31 10.23 11.00 -11.50
N VAL A 32 9.00 11.48 -11.65
CA VAL A 32 7.81 10.65 -11.81
C VAL A 32 6.97 11.17 -12.97
N LYS A 33 6.35 10.24 -13.69
CA LYS A 33 5.34 10.51 -14.72
C LYS A 33 4.03 9.92 -14.24
N VAL A 34 2.95 10.70 -14.27
CA VAL A 34 1.62 10.27 -13.83
C VAL A 34 0.56 10.56 -14.89
N HIS A 35 -0.25 9.55 -15.20
CA HIS A 35 -1.44 9.64 -16.04
C HIS A 35 -2.44 8.57 -15.58
N GLU A 36 -3.18 8.87 -14.52
CA GLU A 36 -4.10 7.91 -13.87
C GLU A 36 -5.56 8.36 -14.02
N SER A 37 -5.82 9.64 -13.76
CA SER A 37 -7.14 10.27 -13.91
C SER A 37 -7.26 11.04 -15.22
N ARG A 38 -8.50 11.29 -15.63
CA ARG A 38 -8.81 12.23 -16.71
C ARG A 38 -8.61 13.67 -16.27
N LEU A 39 -8.72 13.95 -14.97
CA LEU A 39 -8.57 15.27 -14.39
C LEU A 39 -7.10 15.57 -14.08
N LEU A 40 -6.68 16.79 -14.40
CA LEU A 40 -5.31 17.25 -14.14
C LEU A 40 -5.01 17.41 -12.64
N PRO A 41 -5.89 18.01 -11.80
CA PRO A 41 -5.63 18.16 -10.36
C PRO A 41 -5.32 16.82 -9.67
N ASP A 42 -6.14 15.79 -9.91
CA ASP A 42 -5.89 14.46 -9.37
C ASP A 42 -4.50 13.92 -9.76
N ASN A 43 -4.09 14.10 -11.02
CA ASN A 43 -2.78 13.66 -11.49
C ASN A 43 -1.63 14.47 -10.86
N ILE A 44 -1.87 15.73 -10.47
CA ILE A 44 -0.89 16.54 -9.73
C ILE A 44 -0.72 15.97 -8.33
N ASP A 45 -1.82 15.75 -7.61
CA ASP A 45 -1.80 15.21 -6.24
C ASP A 45 -1.12 13.84 -6.19
N ILE A 46 -1.49 12.95 -7.12
CA ILE A 46 -0.88 11.63 -7.27
C ILE A 46 0.62 11.74 -7.60
N ALA A 47 1.03 12.72 -8.42
CA ALA A 47 2.45 12.91 -8.76
C ALA A 47 3.27 13.35 -7.54
N PHE A 48 2.75 14.25 -6.71
CA PHE A 48 3.44 14.67 -5.49
C PHE A 48 3.53 13.54 -4.46
N GLU A 49 2.44 12.80 -4.24
CA GLU A 49 2.46 11.65 -3.33
C GLU A 49 3.48 10.59 -3.80
N ARG A 50 3.44 10.20 -5.07
CA ARG A 50 4.41 9.23 -5.62
C ARG A 50 5.85 9.73 -5.50
N LEU A 51 6.11 11.00 -5.78
CA LEU A 51 7.46 11.56 -5.67
C LEU A 51 7.95 11.55 -4.22
N LYS A 52 7.07 11.80 -3.24
CA LYS A 52 7.39 11.74 -1.81
C LYS A 52 7.83 10.33 -1.41
N HIS A 53 7.10 9.28 -1.80
CA HIS A 53 7.49 7.89 -1.53
C HIS A 53 8.82 7.51 -2.21
N VAL A 54 9.01 7.92 -3.46
CA VAL A 54 10.26 7.67 -4.20
C VAL A 54 11.45 8.39 -3.53
N LEU A 55 11.24 9.62 -3.07
CA LEU A 55 12.26 10.39 -2.36
C LEU A 55 12.59 9.76 -1.00
N ASP A 56 11.57 9.36 -0.24
CA ASP A 56 11.74 8.70 1.05
C ASP A 56 12.55 7.41 0.92
N ARG A 57 12.20 6.55 -0.06
CA ARG A 57 12.96 5.34 -0.34
C ARG A 57 14.40 5.63 -0.77
N HIS A 58 14.62 6.70 -1.52
CA HIS A 58 15.96 7.05 -1.95
C HIS A 58 16.85 7.56 -0.80
N LEU A 59 16.29 8.34 0.13
CA LEU A 59 17.02 8.91 1.26
C LEU A 59 17.19 7.92 2.41
N ASN A 60 16.14 7.15 2.73
CA ASN A 60 16.08 6.29 3.91
C ASN A 60 16.28 4.80 3.60
N GLY A 61 16.26 4.38 2.33
CA GLY A 61 16.48 2.99 1.93
C GLY A 61 15.53 2.02 2.62
N ASP A 62 16.11 1.03 3.31
CA ASP A 62 15.39 -0.02 4.05
C ASP A 62 14.66 0.51 5.31
N ALA A 63 14.93 1.76 5.71
CA ALA A 63 14.22 2.43 6.79
C ALA A 63 13.08 3.32 6.26
N CYS A 64 12.65 3.17 5.00
CA CYS A 64 11.56 3.97 4.45
C CYS A 64 10.22 3.70 5.15
N TYR A 65 9.31 4.68 5.09
CA TYR A 65 8.01 4.63 5.74
C TYR A 65 7.19 3.40 5.33
N ASP A 66 7.24 3.02 4.05
CA ASP A 66 6.50 1.87 3.52
C ASP A 66 6.96 0.55 4.16
N GLU A 67 8.27 0.40 4.39
CA GLU A 67 8.84 -0.80 5.00
C GLU A 67 8.54 -0.89 6.50
N GLN A 68 8.60 0.24 7.20
CA GLN A 68 8.19 0.33 8.60
C GLN A 68 6.70 -0.03 8.76
N LEU A 69 5.85 0.48 7.87
CA LEU A 69 4.42 0.19 7.88
C LEU A 69 4.16 -1.31 7.63
N LYS A 70 4.85 -1.89 6.65
CA LYS A 70 4.75 -3.32 6.33
C LYS A 70 5.16 -4.21 7.51
N GLU A 71 6.21 -3.85 8.23
CA GLU A 71 6.63 -4.61 9.41
C GLU A 71 5.62 -4.51 10.55
N LEU A 72 5.05 -3.32 10.79
CA LEU A 72 3.98 -3.15 11.79
C LEU A 72 2.74 -3.97 11.45
N GLU A 73 2.36 -4.03 10.17
CA GLU A 73 1.25 -4.87 9.70
C GLU A 73 1.54 -6.35 9.93
N ARG A 74 2.76 -6.81 9.61
CA ARG A 74 3.18 -8.19 9.85
C ARG A 74 3.10 -8.58 11.33
N ILE A 75 3.62 -7.73 12.21
CA ILE A 75 3.55 -7.93 13.67
C ILE A 75 2.09 -8.01 14.13
N ARG A 76 1.21 -7.16 13.58
CA ARG A 76 -0.23 -7.16 13.90
C ARG A 76 -0.90 -8.45 13.45
N GLU A 77 -0.59 -8.92 12.24
CA GLU A 77 -1.11 -10.19 11.72
C GLU A 77 -0.66 -11.39 12.55
N ASP A 78 0.61 -11.47 12.89
CA ASP A 78 1.16 -12.58 13.66
C ASP A 78 0.58 -12.62 15.07
N ARG A 79 0.42 -11.45 15.72
CA ARG A 79 -0.30 -11.34 17.00
C ARG A 79 -1.74 -11.86 16.89
N ASN A 80 -2.44 -11.54 15.80
CA ASN A 80 -3.80 -12.02 15.58
C ASN A 80 -3.85 -13.54 15.32
N LYS A 81 -2.89 -14.08 14.56
CA LYS A 81 -2.73 -15.53 14.33
C LYS A 81 -2.48 -16.27 15.64
N SER A 82 -1.55 -15.81 16.48
CA SER A 82 -1.25 -16.41 17.79
C SER A 82 -2.47 -16.40 18.71
N LYS A 83 -3.24 -15.30 18.75
CA LYS A 83 -4.50 -15.22 19.51
C LYS A 83 -5.52 -16.24 19.02
N ARG A 84 -5.73 -16.34 17.70
CA ARG A 84 -6.65 -17.32 17.10
C ARG A 84 -6.24 -18.76 17.42
N LEU A 85 -4.95 -19.07 17.34
CA LEU A 85 -4.43 -20.39 17.68
C LEU A 85 -4.67 -20.72 19.16
N LYS A 86 -4.35 -19.80 20.07
CA LYS A 86 -4.59 -19.97 21.51
C LYS A 86 -6.06 -20.22 21.83
N SER A 87 -6.97 -19.45 21.22
CA SER A 87 -8.42 -19.66 21.38
C SER A 87 -8.89 -21.01 20.82
N ARG A 88 -8.33 -21.49 19.71
CA ARG A 88 -8.65 -22.82 19.16
C ARG A 88 -8.19 -23.95 20.08
N LEU A 89 -6.96 -23.86 20.60
CA LEU A 89 -6.42 -24.85 21.54
C LEU A 89 -7.24 -24.89 22.84
N LEU A 90 -7.60 -23.73 23.39
CA LEU A 90 -8.42 -23.66 24.61
C LEU A 90 -9.80 -24.32 24.40
N LYS A 91 -10.45 -24.08 23.25
CA LYS A 91 -11.71 -24.74 22.90
C LYS A 91 -11.58 -26.25 22.73
N ALA A 92 -10.48 -26.71 22.13
CA ALA A 92 -10.22 -28.13 21.97
C ALA A 92 -10.02 -28.83 23.32
N ASN A 93 -9.29 -28.21 24.24
CA ASN A 93 -9.03 -28.74 25.59
C ASN A 93 -10.30 -28.74 26.47
N LEU A 94 -11.14 -27.71 26.39
CA LEU A 94 -12.43 -27.70 27.11
C LEU A 94 -13.41 -28.76 26.58
N GLY A 95 -13.29 -29.17 25.31
CA GLY A 95 -14.12 -30.22 24.72
C GLY A 95 -13.75 -31.65 25.16
N SER A 96 -12.53 -31.86 25.68
CA SER A 96 -12.05 -33.17 26.15
C SER A 96 -12.32 -33.46 27.63
N GLU A 97 -12.84 -32.50 28.40
CA GLU A 97 -13.05 -32.61 29.86
C GLU A 97 -14.52 -32.72 30.28
N ILE A 98 -15.43 -33.27 29.47
CA ILE A 98 -16.79 -33.62 29.93
C ILE A 98 -16.79 -35.07 30.41
N PRO A 99 -16.61 -35.37 31.72
CA PRO A 99 -16.90 -36.68 32.26
C PRO A 99 -18.41 -36.91 32.16
N ILE A 100 -18.77 -38.04 31.56
CA ILE A 100 -20.13 -38.56 31.49
C ILE A 100 -20.59 -38.77 32.93
N ILE A 101 -21.40 -37.87 33.48
CA ILE A 101 -22.05 -38.09 34.77
C ILE A 101 -23.17 -39.12 34.51
N GLU A 102 -22.96 -40.33 35.02
CA GLU A 102 -23.91 -41.44 35.05
C GLU A 102 -25.27 -40.97 35.57
N LYS A 103 -26.31 -41.19 34.76
CA LYS A 103 -27.70 -41.06 35.18
C LYS A 103 -28.10 -42.35 35.88
N ASN A 104 -28.28 -42.28 37.20
CA ASN A 104 -29.10 -43.22 37.96
C ASN A 104 -30.58 -43.01 37.65
#